data_AF-X0YGA6-F1
#
_entry.id   AF-X0YGA6-F1
#
_cell.length_a   1.000
_cell.length_b   1.000
_cell.length_c   1.000
_cell.angle_alpha   90.00
_cell.angle_beta   90.00
_cell.angle_gamma   90.00
#
_symmetry.space_group_name_H-M   'P 1'
#
loop_
_entity.id
_entity.type
_entity.pdbx_description
1 polymer ?
#
loop_
_entity_poly.entity_id
_entity_poly.type
_entity_poly.pdbx_seq_one_letter_code
_entity_poly.pdbx_strand_id
1 'polypeptide(L)'
;MGRKVHPMGFRIGIIRDWQARWYADKHYASFLHADLKLRQAIQSKYSEAGISLLEIDRQANKVTVTIHTSRPGIVIGRGGQRVDE
;
A
#
# COMPACT_ATOMS: atom_id res chain seq x y z
N MET A 1 32.10 -10.87 -6.64
CA MET A 1 30.73 -10.33 -6.61
C MET A 1 30.08 -10.67 -5.27
N GLY A 2 29.75 -9.68 -4.45
CA GLY A 2 29.16 -9.91 -3.11
C GLY A 2 27.64 -10.04 -3.15
N ARG A 3 27.10 -11.05 -2.47
CA ARG A 3 25.66 -11.23 -2.26
C ARG A 3 25.17 -10.22 -1.22
N LYS A 4 24.69 -9.05 -1.67
CA LYS A 4 24.13 -8.01 -0.78
C LYS A 4 22.63 -8.24 -0.58
N VAL A 5 22.19 -8.17 0.67
CA VAL A 5 20.78 -8.28 1.07
C VAL A 5 20.03 -6.98 0.75
N HIS A 6 18.73 -7.08 0.47
CA HIS A 6 17.92 -5.89 0.23
C HIS A 6 17.85 -5.01 1.50
N PRO A 7 18.24 -3.73 1.42
CA PRO A 7 18.37 -2.86 2.58
C PRO A 7 17.04 -2.60 3.30
N MET A 8 15.91 -2.59 2.59
CA MET A 8 14.59 -2.46 3.21
C MET A 8 14.27 -3.68 4.06
N GLY A 9 14.31 -4.88 3.46
CA GLY A 9 13.97 -6.13 4.14
C GLY A 9 14.86 -6.40 5.35
N PHE A 10 16.15 -6.10 5.25
CA PHE A 10 17.09 -6.25 6.37
C PHE A 10 16.74 -5.38 7.58
N ARG A 11 15.97 -4.30 7.41
CA ARG A 11 15.64 -3.33 8.45
C ARG A 11 14.18 -3.39 8.92
N ILE A 12 13.37 -4.28 8.32
CA ILE A 12 11.99 -4.52 8.76
C ILE A 12 12.04 -5.10 10.18
N GLY A 13 11.24 -4.54 11.08
CA GLY A 13 11.16 -4.96 12.48
C GLY A 13 12.23 -4.36 13.41
N ILE A 14 13.16 -3.54 12.88
CA ILE A 14 14.14 -2.80 13.69
C ILE A 14 13.87 -1.30 13.62
N ILE A 15 14.01 -0.73 12.42
CA ILE A 15 13.81 0.71 12.19
C ILE A 15 12.75 1.00 11.13
N ARG A 16 12.29 -0.02 10.39
CA ARG A 16 11.23 0.10 9.39
C ARG A 16 10.08 -0.83 9.72
N ASP A 17 8.88 -0.32 9.50
CA ASP A 17 7.64 -1.08 9.67
C ASP A 17 7.19 -1.76 8.37
N TRP A 18 6.19 -2.64 8.53
CA TRP A 18 5.52 -3.33 7.45
C TRP A 18 4.58 -2.39 6.70
N GLN A 19 4.57 -2.51 5.37
CA GLN A 19 3.64 -1.75 4.50
C GLN A 19 2.22 -2.31 4.51
N ALA A 20 2.00 -3.49 5.08
CA ALA A 20 0.68 -4.07 5.26
C ALA A 20 0.60 -4.61 6.70
N ARG A 21 -0.30 -4.07 7.50
CA ARG A 21 -0.46 -4.45 8.92
C ARG A 21 -1.85 -5.03 9.11
N TRP A 22 -1.90 -6.36 9.15
CA TRP A 22 -3.10 -7.12 9.45
C TRP A 22 -2.72 -8.55 9.78
N TYR A 23 -3.66 -9.27 10.39
CA TYR A 23 -3.50 -10.67 10.73
C TYR A 23 -4.67 -11.47 10.16
N ALA A 24 -4.39 -12.64 9.60
CA ALA A 24 -5.40 -13.61 9.21
C ALA A 24 -4.84 -15.03 9.34
N ASP A 25 -5.68 -15.95 9.82
CA ASP A 25 -5.31 -17.35 10.01
C ASP A 25 -5.58 -18.15 8.71
N LYS A 26 -6.84 -18.52 8.45
CA LYS A 26 -7.20 -19.36 7.28
C LYS A 26 -7.24 -18.62 5.94
N HIS A 27 -7.51 -17.31 5.93
CA HIS A 27 -7.76 -16.54 4.71
C HIS A 27 -6.59 -15.66 4.26
N TYR A 28 -5.38 -15.94 4.76
CA TYR A 28 -4.18 -15.14 4.46
C TYR A 28 -3.91 -15.03 2.95
N ALA A 29 -3.90 -16.17 2.24
CA ALA A 29 -3.57 -16.20 0.81
C ALA A 29 -4.57 -15.37 -0.03
N SER A 30 -5.87 -15.46 0.27
CA SER A 30 -6.89 -14.67 -0.43
C SER A 30 -6.72 -13.17 -0.19
N PHE A 31 -6.42 -12.77 1.05
CA PHE A 31 -6.21 -11.35 1.38
C PHE A 31 -4.92 -10.81 0.77
N LEU A 32 -3.85 -11.60 0.72
CA LEU A 32 -2.62 -11.23 0.03
C LEU A 32 -2.85 -10.98 -1.46
N HIS A 33 -3.58 -11.86 -2.15
CA HIS A 33 -3.91 -11.66 -3.56
C HIS A 33 -4.77 -10.41 -3.78
N ALA A 34 -5.71 -10.12 -2.87
CA ALA A 34 -6.49 -8.90 -2.91
C ALA A 34 -5.61 -7.65 -2.72
N ASP A 35 -4.65 -7.67 -1.78
CA ASP A 35 -3.70 -6.57 -1.55
C ASP A 35 -2.78 -6.32 -2.75
N LEU A 36 -2.30 -7.37 -3.41
CA LEU A 36 -1.47 -7.24 -4.61
C LEU A 36 -2.25 -6.60 -5.76
N LYS A 37 -3.49 -7.04 -5.98
CA LYS A 37 -4.39 -6.44 -6.98
C LYS A 37 -4.71 -4.98 -6.66
N LEU A 38 -4.96 -4.68 -5.38
CA LEU A 38 -5.21 -3.31 -4.92
C LEU A 38 -4.01 -2.40 -5.20
N ARG A 39 -2.79 -2.84 -4.86
CA ARG A 39 -1.54 -2.09 -5.15
C ARG A 39 -1.39 -1.80 -6.63
N GLN A 40 -1.59 -2.81 -7.48
CA GLN A 40 -1.50 -2.65 -8.93
C GLN A 40 -2.58 -1.70 -9.49
N ALA A 41 -3.81 -1.80 -9.00
CA ALA A 41 -4.91 -0.94 -9.42
C ALA A 41 -4.66 0.53 -9.05
N ILE A 42 -4.18 0.80 -7.83
CA ILE A 42 -3.86 2.16 -7.38
C ILE A 42 -2.70 2.74 -8.19
N GLN A 43 -1.65 1.95 -8.40
CA GLN A 43 -0.46 2.42 -9.12
C GLN A 43 -0.71 2.67 -10.62
N SER A 44 -1.62 1.90 -11.23
CA SER A 44 -2.04 2.10 -12.62
C SER A 44 -2.99 3.29 -12.78
N LYS A 45 -4.00 3.44 -11.90
CA LYS A 45 -4.95 4.56 -11.92
C LYS A 45 -4.27 5.92 -11.65
N TYR A 46 -3.30 5.96 -10.73
CA TYR A 46 -2.70 7.20 -10.24
C TYR A 46 -1.20 7.32 -10.56
N SER A 47 -0.79 6.89 -11.76
CA SER A 47 0.61 6.94 -12.20
C SER A 47 1.22 8.35 -12.15
N GLU A 48 0.44 9.38 -12.46
CA GLU A 48 0.86 10.79 -12.46
C GLU A 48 0.96 11.41 -11.06
N ALA A 49 0.39 10.76 -10.03
CA ALA A 49 0.37 11.26 -8.66
C ALA A 49 1.72 11.09 -7.94
N GLY A 50 2.64 10.29 -8.48
CA GLY A 50 3.95 10.06 -7.84
C GLY A 50 3.80 9.49 -6.43
N ILE A 51 3.16 8.33 -6.33
CA ILE A 51 2.95 7.59 -5.08
C ILE A 51 4.28 6.99 -4.63
N SER A 52 4.70 7.31 -3.40
CA SER A 52 5.97 6.85 -2.82
C SER A 52 5.80 5.62 -1.94
N LEU A 53 4.71 5.56 -1.18
CA LEU A 53 4.41 4.49 -0.24
C LEU A 53 2.91 4.25 -0.16
N LEU A 54 2.52 2.98 -0.10
CA LEU A 54 1.16 2.54 0.16
C LEU A 54 1.14 1.65 1.39
N GLU A 55 0.40 2.09 2.40
CA GLU A 55 0.17 1.33 3.62
C GLU A 55 -1.25 0.75 3.61
N ILE A 56 -1.38 -0.52 3.99
CA ILE A 56 -2.66 -1.22 4.03
C ILE A 56 -2.88 -1.75 5.44
N ASP A 57 -3.92 -1.27 6.09
CA ASP A 57 -4.38 -1.79 7.37
C ASP A 57 -5.71 -2.50 7.17
N ARG A 58 -5.79 -3.78 7.55
CA ARG A 58 -7.05 -4.53 7.52
C ARG A 58 -7.50 -4.79 8.95
N GLN A 59 -8.67 -4.27 9.28
CA GLN A 59 -9.46 -4.64 10.45
C GLN A 59 -10.54 -5.65 10.00
N ALA A 60 -11.25 -6.26 10.95
CA ALA A 60 -12.22 -7.34 10.67
C ALA A 60 -13.22 -6.99 9.55
N ASN A 61 -13.73 -5.76 9.54
CA ASN A 61 -14.75 -5.32 8.57
C ASN A 61 -14.34 -4.10 7.73
N LYS A 62 -13.12 -3.59 7.90
CA LYS A 62 -12.68 -2.35 7.26
C LYS A 62 -11.25 -2.48 6.76
N VAL A 63 -11.04 -2.07 5.52
CA VAL A 63 -9.70 -1.91 4.94
C VAL A 63 -9.43 -0.42 4.87
N THR A 64 -8.36 0.01 5.52
CA THR A 64 -7.86 1.38 5.48
C THR A 64 -6.61 1.40 4.62
N VAL A 65 -6.60 2.26 3.61
CA VAL A 65 -5.49 2.40 2.68
C VAL A 65 -4.92 3.81 2.82
N THR A 66 -3.67 3.91 3.23
CA THR A 66 -2.99 5.20 3.38
C THR A 66 -2.02 5.38 2.21
N ILE A 67 -2.25 6.43 1.42
CA ILE A 67 -1.45 6.75 0.23
C ILE A 67 -0.53 7.91 0.56
N HIS A 68 0.78 7.67 0.49
CA HIS A 68 1.79 8.73 0.54
C HIS A 68 2.13 9.15 -0.88
N THR A 69 1.83 10.40 -1.20
CA THR A 69 1.96 10.95 -2.56
C THR A 69 2.58 12.34 -2.50
N SER A 70 3.37 12.67 -3.52
CA SER A 70 3.90 14.02 -3.71
C SER A 70 2.86 15.01 -4.23
N ARG A 71 1.76 14.52 -4.84
CA ARG A 71 0.72 15.34 -5.47
C ARG A 71 -0.68 14.89 -5.02
N PRO A 72 -1.10 15.22 -3.79
CA PRO A 72 -2.39 14.77 -3.24
C PRO A 72 -3.59 15.26 -4.06
N GLY A 73 -3.50 16.43 -4.69
CA GLY A 73 -4.60 16.98 -5.50
C GLY A 73 -5.00 16.11 -6.71
N ILE A 74 -4.05 15.34 -7.28
CA ILE A 74 -4.35 14.43 -8.40
C ILE A 74 -5.15 13.22 -7.92
N VAL A 75 -4.86 12.74 -6.71
CA VAL A 75 -5.52 11.58 -6.09
C VAL A 75 -6.92 11.96 -5.59
N ILE A 76 -7.07 13.13 -4.97
CA ILE A 76 -8.35 13.60 -4.39
C ILE A 76 -9.31 14.13 -5.48
N GLY A 77 -8.77 14.76 -6.53
CA GLY A 77 -9.56 15.44 -7.54
C GLY A 77 -10.18 16.75 -7.04
N ARG A 78 -10.96 17.43 -7.90
CA ARG A 78 -11.66 18.67 -7.52
C ARG A 78 -12.83 18.32 -6.60
N GLY A 79 -12.81 18.82 -5.36
CA GLY A 79 -13.89 18.62 -4.39
C GLY A 79 -14.06 17.18 -3.87
N GLY A 80 -13.03 16.32 -4.00
CA GLY A 80 -13.08 14.93 -3.50
C GLY A 80 -13.65 13.90 -4.48
N GLN A 81 -14.05 14.31 -5.68
CA GLN A 81 -14.75 13.44 -6.65
C GLN A 81 -14.01 12.13 -6.97
N ARG A 82 -12.67 12.10 -6.94
CA ARG A 82 -11.89 10.88 -7.26
C ARG A 82 -11.73 9.93 -6.09
N VAL A 83 -12.07 10.35 -4.86
CA VAL A 83 -11.99 9.48 -3.67
C VAL A 83 -13.21 8.56 -3.59
N ASP A 84 -14.36 9.03 -4.09
CA ASP A 84 -15.63 8.31 -4.07
C ASP A 84 -15.85 7.40 -5.30
N GLU A 85 -14.93 7.42 -6.27
CA GLU A 85 -14.99 6.72 -7.57
C GLU A 85 -14.10 5.46 -7.63
#